data_AF-A0A067KX13-F1
#
_entry.id   AF-A0A067KX13-F1
#
_cell.length_a   1.000
_cell.length_b   1.000
_cell.length_c   1.000
_cell.angle_alpha   90.00
_cell.angle_beta   90.00
_cell.angle_gamma   90.00
#
_symmetry.space_group_name_H-M   'P 1'
#
loop_
_entity.id
_entity.type
_entity.pdbx_description
1 polymer ?
#
loop_
_entity_poly.entity_id
_entity_poly.type
_entity_poly.pdbx_seq_one_letter_code
_entity_poly.pdbx_strand_id
1 'polypeptide(L)'
;MSFSLLSLPISSLPSRTTKFFVSSPLFAPVFSLYPHSSLYGYNITRTSLSCHYRPRASSGVNSMERSLDGNFRVCSCSSSVCGFAAVGGGEGGEFERTREENVRRGQVDDDECGSEDEEEAEEEEEEEVEIEALSPTAVLPERWDVLGLGQAMVDFSGMVDDEFLERLGLEKGTRKIVNHEERGKVLRAMDGCSYKAAAGGSLSNSLVALARLGCKSISGPALNVALAGSVGSDPLGDFYRAKLRRANVNFLSAPLKDGTTGTVIVLTTPDAQRTMLAYQGTSSTVNYDPCLASVISKTNILVIEGYLFELPDTIKTISRACQEARRNGVLIAITASDVSCIERHYDDFWEIVENYADVIFANSDEARALCDFAPKESTISAARYLSHFVPLVSVTDGPRGSYIGVKGEAVYIPPSPCVPVDTCGAGDAYASGILYGILRGVSDLKGMGTLAARIAATVVGQQGTRLRVQDAIKLAESFAFNLETSTIRSDVGSDHISSL
;
A
#
# COMPACT_ATOMS: atom_id res chain seq x y z
N MET A 1 51.59 -25.21 38.32
CA MET A 1 52.67 -26.16 38.02
C MET A 1 52.60 -26.51 36.53
N SER A 2 53.74 -26.49 35.84
CA SER A 2 53.94 -26.94 34.43
C SER A 2 53.77 -28.48 34.33
N PHE A 3 53.67 -29.22 33.21
CA PHE A 3 53.95 -29.11 31.75
C PHE A 3 52.98 -30.10 30.99
N SER A 4 52.90 -30.32 29.66
CA SER A 4 53.62 -29.81 28.46
C SER A 4 52.82 -30.00 27.13
N LEU A 5 53.23 -29.24 26.10
CA LEU A 5 53.34 -29.52 24.64
C LEU A 5 52.60 -30.70 23.95
N LEU A 6 51.95 -30.39 22.82
CA LEU A 6 52.23 -30.97 21.49
C LEU A 6 51.75 -30.06 20.34
N SER A 7 52.26 -30.27 19.12
CA SER A 7 52.40 -29.24 18.07
C SER A 7 51.39 -29.29 16.91
N LEU A 8 51.32 -28.18 16.16
CA LEU A 8 50.54 -27.95 14.93
C LEU A 8 50.85 -28.95 13.78
N PRO A 9 49.98 -29.03 12.77
CA PRO A 9 50.27 -28.23 11.56
C PRO A 9 49.09 -27.39 11.05
N ILE A 10 49.45 -26.28 10.37
CA ILE A 10 48.55 -25.35 9.69
C ILE A 10 48.21 -25.90 8.30
N SER A 11 46.94 -25.81 7.89
CA SER A 11 46.55 -25.89 6.47
C SER A 11 45.57 -24.75 6.13
N SER A 12 45.78 -24.16 4.95
CA SER A 12 45.16 -22.91 4.51
C SER A 12 44.03 -23.14 3.50
N LEU A 13 42.92 -22.41 3.65
CA LEU A 13 41.85 -22.21 2.65
C LEU A 13 41.26 -20.78 2.85
N PRO A 14 40.60 -20.18 1.84
CA PRO A 14 41.05 -18.86 1.38
C PRO A 14 40.07 -17.70 1.64
N SER A 15 40.60 -16.49 1.73
CA SER A 15 39.84 -15.24 1.74
C SER A 15 39.16 -14.99 0.39
N ARG A 16 37.82 -15.01 0.36
CA ARG A 16 37.04 -14.45 -0.75
C ARG A 16 36.98 -12.93 -0.64
N THR A 17 37.96 -12.26 -1.22
CA THR A 17 37.93 -10.80 -1.40
C THR A 17 37.16 -10.45 -2.67
N THR A 18 35.83 -10.36 -2.59
CA THR A 18 35.00 -9.93 -3.73
C THR A 18 35.17 -8.43 -3.94
N LYS A 19 35.96 -8.04 -4.96
CA LYS A 19 36.06 -6.64 -5.37
C LYS A 19 34.80 -6.23 -6.14
N PHE A 20 33.92 -5.46 -5.50
CA PHE A 20 32.88 -4.74 -6.22
C PHE A 20 33.51 -3.66 -7.11
N PHE A 21 33.38 -3.82 -8.43
CA PHE A 21 33.71 -2.79 -9.40
C PHE A 21 32.52 -1.81 -9.46
N VAL A 22 32.68 -0.61 -8.90
CA VAL A 22 31.72 0.48 -9.12
C VAL A 22 31.91 1.01 -10.55
N SER A 23 31.17 0.44 -11.50
CA SER A 23 31.04 0.99 -12.85
C SER A 23 29.82 1.90 -12.91
N SER A 24 30.02 3.21 -12.73
CA SER A 24 28.96 4.21 -12.81
C SER A 24 28.33 4.28 -14.22
N PRO A 25 27.02 4.06 -14.38
CA PRO A 25 26.29 4.47 -15.58
C PRO A 25 25.94 5.96 -15.44
N LEU A 26 26.56 6.80 -16.28
CA LEU A 26 26.16 8.21 -16.42
C LEU A 26 24.83 8.31 -17.18
N PHE A 27 23.72 8.08 -16.49
CA PHE A 27 22.37 8.44 -16.94
C PHE A 27 21.59 9.09 -15.80
N ALA A 28 21.57 10.42 -15.80
CA ALA A 28 20.68 11.19 -14.92
C ALA A 28 19.31 11.32 -15.59
N PRO A 29 18.21 10.79 -15.02
CA PRO A 29 16.88 11.18 -15.43
C PRO A 29 16.61 12.60 -14.92
N VAL A 30 16.39 13.53 -15.83
CA VAL A 30 15.86 14.86 -15.49
C VAL A 30 14.38 14.69 -15.19
N PHE A 31 13.99 14.87 -13.93
CA PHE A 31 12.58 14.94 -13.54
C PHE A 31 11.93 16.14 -14.24
N SER A 32 10.84 15.89 -14.97
CA SER A 32 9.90 16.93 -15.41
C SER A 32 8.49 16.53 -14.96
N LEU A 33 8.00 17.17 -13.91
CA LEU A 33 6.70 16.90 -13.29
C LEU A 33 5.60 17.81 -13.84
N TYR A 34 5.43 17.86 -15.16
CA TYR A 34 4.33 18.61 -15.80
C TYR A 34 3.86 17.96 -17.12
N PRO A 35 2.61 17.47 -17.20
CA PRO A 35 1.89 17.36 -18.46
C PRO A 35 1.15 18.68 -18.77
N HIS A 36 1.33 19.17 -20.00
CA HIS A 36 0.65 20.32 -20.62
C HIS A 36 0.85 21.73 -20.00
N SER A 37 1.68 22.52 -20.67
CA SER A 37 1.40 23.94 -20.91
C SER A 37 1.64 24.26 -22.40
N SER A 38 0.79 25.09 -22.99
CA SER A 38 0.77 25.33 -24.43
C SER A 38 1.66 26.50 -24.85
N LEU A 39 2.41 26.28 -25.93
CA LEU A 39 2.77 27.28 -26.95
C LEU A 39 3.04 28.72 -26.49
N TYR A 40 4.27 29.02 -26.08
CA TYR A 40 4.97 30.23 -26.56
C TYR A 40 6.46 29.92 -26.71
N GLY A 41 6.97 30.04 -27.94
CA GLY A 41 8.34 29.63 -28.28
C GLY A 41 9.34 30.77 -28.14
N TYR A 42 10.50 30.48 -27.56
CA TYR A 42 11.72 31.28 -27.71
C TYR A 42 12.93 30.37 -27.95
N ASN A 43 13.67 30.67 -29.02
CA ASN A 43 14.93 30.00 -29.35
C ASN A 43 16.06 30.46 -28.42
N ILE A 44 16.78 29.53 -27.80
CA ILE A 44 18.14 29.79 -27.31
C ILE A 44 19.09 28.67 -27.78
N THR A 45 20.26 29.09 -28.24
CA THR A 45 21.24 28.31 -29.01
C THR A 45 22.07 27.34 -28.18
N ARG A 46 22.44 26.21 -28.79
CA ARG A 46 23.50 25.31 -28.30
C ARG A 46 24.84 26.04 -28.19
N THR A 47 25.57 25.78 -27.10
CA THR A 47 27.03 25.96 -27.04
C THR A 47 27.67 24.64 -26.67
N SER A 48 28.43 24.04 -27.59
CA SER A 48 29.15 22.79 -27.37
C SER A 48 30.53 23.04 -26.77
N LEU A 49 30.88 22.34 -25.69
CA LEU A 49 32.27 22.16 -25.27
C LEU A 49 32.69 20.72 -25.58
N SER A 50 33.67 20.58 -26.47
CA SER A 50 34.25 19.31 -26.84
C SER A 50 35.32 18.89 -25.85
N CYS A 51 35.43 17.57 -25.60
CA CYS A 51 36.68 17.00 -25.12
C CYS A 51 36.96 15.70 -25.90
N HIS A 52 38.19 15.56 -26.39
CA HIS A 52 38.57 14.49 -27.31
C HIS A 52 38.86 13.17 -26.60
N TYR A 53 38.42 12.05 -27.17
CA TYR A 53 39.21 10.81 -27.13
C TYR A 53 39.10 10.06 -28.47
N ARG A 54 40.23 9.49 -28.93
CA ARG A 54 40.32 8.73 -30.20
C ARG A 54 39.92 7.26 -29.98
N PRO A 55 39.20 6.62 -30.91
CA PRO A 55 38.96 5.18 -30.87
C PRO A 55 40.18 4.38 -31.36
N ARG A 56 40.31 3.15 -30.87
CA ARG A 56 41.19 2.10 -31.44
C ARG A 56 40.31 1.09 -32.19
N ALA A 57 40.72 0.71 -33.39
CA ALA A 57 39.93 -0.15 -34.27
C ALA A 57 40.41 -1.61 -34.27
N SER A 58 39.46 -2.54 -34.37
CA SER A 58 39.62 -3.90 -34.89
C SER A 58 38.21 -4.43 -35.23
N SER A 59 37.73 -4.29 -36.48
CA SER A 59 37.92 -5.26 -37.57
C SER A 59 37.22 -6.60 -37.31
N GLY A 60 36.04 -6.78 -37.90
CA GLY A 60 35.24 -8.02 -37.85
C GLY A 60 34.05 -7.93 -38.80
N VAL A 61 34.25 -8.34 -40.05
CA VAL A 61 33.28 -8.19 -41.14
C VAL A 61 32.30 -9.36 -41.16
N ASN A 62 30.99 -9.08 -41.20
CA ASN A 62 30.15 -9.64 -42.26
C ASN A 62 28.81 -8.90 -42.42
N SER A 63 28.47 -8.65 -43.67
CA SER A 63 27.28 -7.95 -44.14
C SER A 63 26.20 -8.91 -44.61
N MET A 64 24.92 -8.57 -44.39
CA MET A 64 23.93 -8.81 -45.44
C MET A 64 22.83 -7.75 -45.44
N GLU A 65 22.29 -7.51 -46.62
CA GLU A 65 21.64 -6.27 -47.07
C GLU A 65 20.21 -6.61 -47.53
N ARG A 66 19.20 -5.75 -47.22
CA ARG A 66 18.17 -5.19 -48.15
C ARG A 66 16.72 -5.05 -47.64
N SER A 67 16.09 -4.00 -48.19
CA SER A 67 14.66 -3.68 -48.36
C SER A 67 13.84 -3.47 -47.08
N LEU A 68 13.18 -2.33 -46.83
CA LEU A 68 12.28 -1.51 -47.67
C LEU A 68 11.09 -2.27 -48.25
N ASP A 69 9.97 -2.20 -47.53
CA ASP A 69 8.62 -1.80 -47.96
C ASP A 69 7.81 -1.55 -46.66
N GLY A 70 6.88 -0.60 -46.52
CA GLY A 70 6.26 0.23 -47.54
C GLY A 70 4.75 -0.01 -47.60
N ASN A 71 3.98 0.42 -46.59
CA ASN A 71 2.53 0.63 -46.76
C ASN A 71 1.89 1.52 -45.68
N PHE A 72 1.44 2.70 -46.09
CA PHE A 72 0.40 3.46 -45.41
C PHE A 72 -0.95 2.74 -45.55
N ARG A 73 -1.81 2.80 -44.52
CA ARG A 73 -3.26 2.69 -44.70
C ARG A 73 -3.97 3.81 -43.95
N VAL A 74 -4.46 4.76 -44.72
CA VAL A 74 -5.53 5.68 -44.31
C VAL A 74 -6.86 4.95 -44.50
N CYS A 75 -7.71 4.96 -43.48
CA CYS A 75 -9.13 4.63 -43.63
C CYS A 75 -9.95 5.81 -43.10
N SER A 76 -10.70 6.43 -44.00
CA SER A 76 -11.55 7.58 -43.72
C SER A 76 -13.02 7.18 -43.55
N CYS A 77 -13.69 7.80 -42.58
CA CYS A 77 -15.12 8.14 -42.56
C CYS A 77 -16.16 7.03 -42.78
N SER A 78 -17.03 6.84 -41.79
CA SER A 78 -18.47 6.91 -42.05
C SER A 78 -19.18 7.66 -40.92
N SER A 79 -19.94 8.68 -41.30
CA SER A 79 -20.77 9.50 -40.42
C SER A 79 -22.18 8.93 -40.32
N SER A 80 -22.80 8.97 -39.13
CA SER A 80 -24.26 8.85 -38.99
C SER A 80 -24.80 10.00 -38.16
N VAL A 81 -25.58 10.86 -38.79
CA VAL A 81 -26.32 11.97 -38.17
C VAL A 81 -27.74 11.51 -37.87
N CYS A 82 -28.17 11.70 -36.62
CA CYS A 82 -29.54 11.91 -36.17
C CYS A 82 -29.43 12.64 -34.81
N GLY A 83 -30.28 13.59 -34.42
CA GLY A 83 -31.51 14.06 -35.05
C GLY A 83 -32.48 14.50 -33.95
N PHE A 84 -32.68 15.81 -33.81
CA PHE A 84 -33.49 16.49 -32.78
C PHE A 84 -34.80 15.80 -32.36
N ALA A 85 -35.13 15.89 -31.07
CA ALA A 85 -36.47 16.26 -30.59
C ALA A 85 -36.42 16.85 -29.17
N ALA A 86 -37.13 17.94 -28.92
CA ALA A 86 -37.29 18.56 -27.59
C ALA A 86 -38.74 19.04 -27.39
N VAL A 87 -39.40 18.52 -26.36
CA VAL A 87 -40.69 18.94 -25.75
C VAL A 87 -40.68 18.34 -24.33
N GLY A 88 -41.15 18.94 -23.23
CA GLY A 88 -41.78 20.24 -23.01
C GLY A 88 -42.96 20.14 -22.02
N GLY A 89 -42.82 20.66 -20.80
CA GLY A 89 -43.84 20.65 -19.73
C GLY A 89 -43.99 19.30 -19.01
N GLY A 90 -44.48 19.21 -17.77
CA GLY A 90 -44.89 20.26 -16.81
C GLY A 90 -45.77 19.66 -15.71
N GLU A 91 -45.72 20.21 -14.49
CA GLU A 91 -46.56 19.86 -13.31
C GLU A 91 -46.33 18.42 -12.76
N GLY A 92 -46.50 18.10 -11.47
CA GLY A 92 -47.01 18.86 -10.32
C GLY A 92 -47.94 17.95 -9.50
N GLY A 93 -47.61 17.62 -8.25
CA GLY A 93 -48.45 16.74 -7.42
C GLY A 93 -47.79 16.26 -6.12
N GLU A 94 -48.20 16.88 -5.00
CA GLU A 94 -47.95 16.39 -3.65
C GLU A 94 -48.81 15.15 -3.34
N PHE A 95 -48.41 14.33 -2.37
CA PHE A 95 -49.37 13.55 -1.58
C PHE A 95 -48.89 13.34 -0.14
N GLU A 96 -49.81 13.49 0.82
CA GLU A 96 -49.51 13.49 2.26
C GLU A 96 -49.47 12.11 2.93
N ARG A 97 -48.71 12.07 4.03
CA ARG A 97 -48.88 11.31 5.29
C ARG A 97 -50.04 10.30 5.40
N THR A 98 -49.74 9.19 6.07
CA THR A 98 -50.46 8.79 7.29
C THR A 98 -49.51 8.15 8.31
N ARG A 99 -49.88 8.27 9.60
CA ARG A 99 -49.15 7.81 10.78
C ARG A 99 -50.17 7.15 11.69
N GLU A 100 -49.94 5.91 12.13
CA GLU A 100 -50.77 5.26 13.15
C GLU A 100 -49.89 4.75 14.30
N GLU A 101 -50.25 5.18 15.51
CA GLU A 101 -49.75 4.62 16.76
C GLU A 101 -50.69 3.50 17.22
N ASN A 102 -50.17 2.51 17.95
CA ASN A 102 -51.04 1.69 18.79
C ASN A 102 -50.33 1.31 20.09
N VAL A 103 -50.89 1.79 21.21
CA VAL A 103 -50.46 1.49 22.58
C VAL A 103 -51.48 0.55 23.21
N ARG A 104 -51.04 -0.52 23.88
CA ARG A 104 -51.81 -1.13 24.98
C ARG A 104 -50.94 -1.91 25.97
N ARG A 105 -51.28 -1.72 27.25
CA ARG A 105 -50.58 -2.21 28.44
C ARG A 105 -50.82 -3.71 28.70
N GLY A 106 -49.84 -4.34 29.34
CA GLY A 106 -49.93 -5.52 30.19
C GLY A 106 -48.78 -5.45 31.21
N GLN A 107 -49.03 -5.78 32.48
CA GLN A 107 -48.17 -5.47 33.65
C GLN A 107 -48.13 -6.70 34.58
N VAL A 108 -47.26 -6.72 35.61
CA VAL A 108 -47.24 -7.64 36.78
C VAL A 108 -46.55 -9.01 36.50
N ASP A 109 -45.55 -9.53 37.24
CA ASP A 109 -44.79 -9.05 38.44
C ASP A 109 -43.35 -9.63 38.49
N ASP A 110 -42.47 -8.90 39.20
CA ASP A 110 -41.30 -9.23 40.04
C ASP A 110 -40.59 -10.61 40.00
N ASP A 111 -39.25 -10.56 39.92
CA ASP A 111 -38.36 -11.16 40.93
C ASP A 111 -36.98 -10.45 40.92
N GLU A 112 -36.51 -9.95 42.07
CA GLU A 112 -35.22 -9.25 42.22
C GLU A 112 -34.04 -10.22 42.43
N CYS A 113 -32.94 -10.04 41.69
CA CYS A 113 -31.61 -10.32 42.22
C CYS A 113 -30.56 -9.47 41.50
N GLY A 114 -29.88 -8.59 42.24
CA GLY A 114 -28.93 -7.65 41.66
C GLY A 114 -27.50 -8.19 41.57
N SER A 115 -26.82 -7.79 40.50
CA SER A 115 -25.37 -7.60 40.46
C SER A 115 -25.10 -6.37 39.59
N GLU A 116 -24.58 -5.30 40.19
CA GLU A 116 -24.05 -4.15 39.48
C GLU A 116 -22.77 -4.57 38.71
N ASP A 117 -22.36 -3.75 37.73
CA ASP A 117 -21.24 -3.93 36.78
C ASP A 117 -21.61 -4.58 35.42
N GLU A 118 -22.57 -3.99 34.70
CA GLU A 118 -22.61 -4.09 33.23
C GLU A 118 -21.60 -3.10 32.64
N GLU A 119 -20.44 -3.61 32.17
CA GLU A 119 -19.53 -2.82 31.33
C GLU A 119 -20.21 -2.55 29.98
N GLU A 120 -20.39 -1.26 29.64
CA GLU A 120 -20.90 -0.83 28.34
C GLU A 120 -19.93 -1.25 27.21
N ALA A 121 -20.19 -2.41 26.62
CA ALA A 121 -19.57 -2.80 25.37
C ALA A 121 -20.12 -1.92 24.25
N GLU A 122 -19.40 -0.83 23.92
CA GLU A 122 -19.66 -0.02 22.73
C GLU A 122 -19.58 -0.91 21.48
N GLU A 123 -20.73 -1.38 20.99
CA GLU A 123 -20.81 -1.99 19.67
C GLU A 123 -20.42 -0.92 18.64
N GLU A 124 -19.30 -1.14 17.93
CA GLU A 124 -18.94 -0.32 16.76
C GLU A 124 -19.99 -0.52 15.66
N GLU A 125 -21.11 0.20 15.74
CA GLU A 125 -21.94 0.51 14.59
C GLU A 125 -21.03 1.20 13.55
N GLU A 126 -20.69 0.47 12.48
CA GLU A 126 -20.14 1.09 11.26
C GLU A 126 -21.21 2.04 10.72
N GLU A 127 -21.21 3.32 11.17
CA GLU A 127 -22.15 4.36 10.72
C GLU A 127 -22.41 4.22 9.22
N GLU A 128 -23.67 3.94 8.85
CA GLU A 128 -24.12 3.95 7.47
C GLU A 128 -24.18 5.39 6.96
N VAL A 129 -23.01 5.99 6.74
CA VAL A 129 -22.89 7.17 5.90
C VAL A 129 -23.33 6.74 4.50
N GLU A 130 -24.51 7.20 4.08
CA GLU A 130 -25.04 7.03 2.73
C GLU A 130 -24.09 7.66 1.69
N ILE A 131 -23.06 6.91 1.30
CA ILE A 131 -22.37 7.11 0.04
C ILE A 131 -23.33 6.55 -1.02
N GLU A 132 -23.88 7.43 -1.86
CA GLU A 132 -24.82 7.08 -2.93
C GLU A 132 -24.37 5.79 -3.63
N ALA A 133 -25.20 4.76 -3.55
CA ALA A 133 -24.87 3.43 -4.06
C ALA A 133 -24.75 3.48 -5.59
N LEU A 134 -23.51 3.65 -6.08
CA LEU A 134 -23.19 3.60 -7.50
C LEU A 134 -23.78 2.32 -8.11
N SER A 135 -24.60 2.52 -9.15
CA SER A 135 -25.45 1.49 -9.75
C SER A 135 -24.69 0.21 -10.15
N PRO A 136 -25.37 -0.94 -10.34
CA PRO A 136 -24.74 -2.21 -10.72
C PRO A 136 -23.95 -2.18 -12.06
N THR A 137 -24.06 -1.09 -12.81
CA THR A 137 -23.30 -0.78 -14.02
C THR A 137 -22.25 0.32 -13.77
N ALA A 138 -21.51 0.21 -12.67
CA ALA A 138 -20.35 1.07 -12.41
C ALA A 138 -19.31 0.90 -13.53
N VAL A 139 -19.20 1.91 -14.39
CA VAL A 139 -18.20 1.95 -15.45
C VAL A 139 -16.82 2.02 -14.79
N LEU A 140 -15.97 1.01 -15.03
CA LEU A 140 -14.61 1.02 -14.52
C LEU A 140 -13.86 2.24 -15.07
N PRO A 141 -13.05 2.93 -14.24
CA PRO A 141 -12.34 4.12 -14.67
C PRO A 141 -11.35 3.79 -15.79
N GLU A 142 -11.10 4.76 -16.67
CA GLU A 142 -10.13 4.59 -17.78
C GLU A 142 -8.69 4.39 -17.26
N ARG A 143 -8.39 4.92 -16.06
CA ARG A 143 -7.09 4.81 -15.39
C ARG A 143 -7.26 4.68 -13.87
N TRP A 144 -6.38 3.90 -13.25
CA TRP A 144 -6.25 3.76 -11.80
C TRP A 144 -5.16 4.71 -11.27
N ASP A 145 -5.43 5.38 -10.16
CA ASP A 145 -4.42 6.15 -9.44
C ASP A 145 -3.47 5.22 -8.69
N VAL A 146 -4.02 4.18 -8.04
CA VAL A 146 -3.22 3.12 -7.41
C VAL A 146 -3.80 1.75 -7.71
N LEU A 147 -2.94 0.85 -8.17
CA LEU A 147 -3.18 -0.59 -8.16
C LEU A 147 -2.30 -1.23 -7.08
N GLY A 148 -2.90 -1.88 -6.10
CA GLY A 148 -2.18 -2.83 -5.24
C GLY A 148 -2.04 -4.20 -5.89
N LEU A 149 -0.93 -4.88 -5.62
CA LEU A 149 -0.71 -6.30 -5.85
C LEU A 149 -0.32 -6.94 -4.52
N GLY A 150 -1.23 -7.72 -3.91
CA GLY A 150 -1.04 -8.23 -2.54
C GLY A 150 -1.95 -9.39 -2.16
N GLN A 151 -1.77 -9.88 -0.94
CA GLN A 151 -2.57 -10.95 -0.35
C GLN A 151 -3.97 -10.44 0.02
N ALA A 152 -4.99 -11.23 -0.31
CA ALA A 152 -6.37 -10.97 0.06
C ALA A 152 -6.78 -11.98 1.13
N MET A 153 -6.88 -11.52 2.38
CA MET A 153 -7.18 -12.38 3.54
C MET A 153 -8.24 -11.77 4.45
N VAL A 154 -9.05 -12.63 5.08
CA VAL A 154 -10.04 -12.24 6.10
C VAL A 154 -9.47 -12.47 7.48
N ASP A 155 -9.46 -11.42 8.29
CA ASP A 155 -8.96 -11.47 9.67
C ASP A 155 -10.10 -11.85 10.62
N PHE A 156 -9.85 -12.80 11.51
CA PHE A 156 -10.73 -13.22 12.60
C PHE A 156 -10.06 -12.86 13.93
N SER A 157 -10.50 -11.77 14.54
CA SER A 157 -9.87 -11.20 15.73
C SER A 157 -10.71 -11.47 16.97
N GLY A 158 -10.10 -12.03 18.02
CA GLY A 158 -10.79 -12.30 19.29
C GLY A 158 -9.87 -12.14 20.51
N MET A 159 -10.47 -11.77 21.64
CA MET A 159 -9.78 -11.78 22.94
C MET A 159 -9.80 -13.21 23.50
N VAL A 160 -8.66 -13.68 24.02
CA VAL A 160 -8.51 -14.99 24.65
C VAL A 160 -7.61 -14.91 25.88
N ASP A 161 -7.68 -15.89 26.77
CA ASP A 161 -6.73 -16.06 27.87
C ASP A 161 -5.49 -16.88 27.43
N ASP A 162 -4.48 -16.94 28.30
CA ASP A 162 -3.28 -17.76 28.06
C ASP A 162 -3.61 -19.26 28.07
N GLU A 163 -4.61 -19.71 28.83
CA GLU A 163 -5.05 -21.12 28.87
C GLU A 163 -5.58 -21.58 27.51
N PHE A 164 -6.28 -20.72 26.77
CA PHE A 164 -6.76 -20.97 25.41
C PHE A 164 -5.59 -21.27 24.45
N LEU A 165 -4.50 -20.50 24.55
CA LEU A 165 -3.30 -20.69 23.74
C LEU A 165 -2.61 -22.01 24.11
N GLU A 166 -2.42 -22.29 25.40
CA GLU A 166 -1.83 -23.53 25.90
C GLU A 166 -2.63 -24.76 25.48
N ARG A 167 -3.96 -24.73 25.64
CA ARG A 167 -4.90 -25.80 25.25
C ARG A 167 -4.84 -26.13 23.75
N LEU A 168 -4.51 -25.15 22.91
CA LEU A 168 -4.36 -25.34 21.48
C LEU A 168 -2.92 -25.66 21.04
N GLY A 169 -1.93 -25.47 21.91
CA GLY A 169 -0.51 -25.63 21.63
C GLY A 169 0.07 -24.48 20.79
N LEU A 170 -0.36 -23.24 21.07
CA LEU A 170 0.03 -22.04 20.35
C LEU A 170 1.07 -21.24 21.14
N GLU A 171 2.17 -20.87 20.50
CA GLU A 171 3.21 -20.05 21.12
C GLU A 171 2.80 -18.57 21.09
N LYS A 172 2.67 -17.98 22.27
CA LYS A 172 2.19 -16.60 22.46
C LYS A 172 3.06 -15.59 21.73
N GLY A 173 2.43 -14.63 21.04
CA GLY A 173 3.13 -13.53 20.36
C GLY A 173 3.75 -13.90 19.01
N THR A 174 3.54 -15.12 18.51
CA THR A 174 4.14 -15.59 17.25
C THR A 174 3.21 -15.49 16.04
N ARG A 175 3.79 -15.46 14.84
CA ARG A 175 3.09 -15.71 13.56
C ARG A 175 3.40 -17.14 13.10
N LYS A 176 2.37 -17.97 12.92
CA LYS A 176 2.48 -19.32 12.37
C LYS A 176 1.64 -19.46 11.10
N ILE A 177 2.23 -20.02 10.04
CA ILE A 177 1.46 -20.48 8.87
C ILE A 177 0.80 -21.81 9.24
N VAL A 178 -0.51 -21.92 9.04
CA VAL A 178 -1.32 -23.08 9.42
C VAL A 178 -1.99 -23.72 8.22
N ASN A 179 -2.24 -25.03 8.30
CA ASN A 179 -3.01 -25.76 7.29
C ASN A 179 -4.53 -25.63 7.51
N HIS A 180 -5.33 -26.24 6.61
CA HIS A 180 -6.80 -26.16 6.66
C HIS A 180 -7.41 -26.78 7.93
N GLU A 181 -6.87 -27.91 8.40
CA GLU A 181 -7.34 -28.62 9.59
C GLU A 181 -6.98 -27.87 10.88
N GLU A 182 -5.75 -27.35 10.96
CA GLU A 182 -5.28 -26.50 12.05
C GLU A 182 -6.13 -25.23 12.17
N ARG A 183 -6.36 -24.52 11.07
CA ARG A 183 -7.28 -23.36 11.03
C ARG A 183 -8.66 -23.76 11.54
N GLY A 184 -9.21 -24.86 11.03
CA GLY A 184 -10.53 -25.34 11.43
C GLY A 184 -10.61 -25.73 12.91
N LYS A 185 -9.54 -26.26 13.50
CA LYS A 185 -9.44 -26.55 14.94
C LYS A 185 -9.54 -25.27 15.76
N VAL A 186 -8.83 -24.21 15.37
CA VAL A 186 -8.82 -22.95 16.13
C VAL A 186 -10.14 -22.19 15.97
N LEU A 187 -10.69 -22.08 14.74
CA LEU A 187 -12.01 -21.45 14.54
C LEU A 187 -13.10 -22.14 15.37
N ARG A 188 -13.14 -23.49 15.39
CA ARG A 188 -14.08 -24.23 16.26
C ARG A 188 -13.84 -24.05 17.76
N ALA A 189 -12.63 -23.71 18.17
CA ALA A 189 -12.35 -23.39 19.57
C ALA A 189 -12.79 -21.96 19.93
N MET A 190 -12.93 -21.07 18.94
CA MET A 190 -13.50 -19.73 19.07
C MET A 190 -15.03 -19.69 18.95
N ASP A 191 -15.68 -20.80 18.56
CA ASP A 191 -17.14 -20.89 18.51
C ASP A 191 -17.73 -20.67 19.92
N GLY A 192 -18.49 -19.59 20.10
CA GLY A 192 -19.02 -19.16 21.39
C GLY A 192 -18.21 -18.06 22.10
N CYS A 193 -17.03 -17.70 21.58
CA CYS A 193 -16.31 -16.48 21.98
C CYS A 193 -16.80 -15.28 21.14
N SER A 194 -16.72 -14.07 21.68
CA SER A 194 -16.87 -12.86 20.87
C SER A 194 -15.65 -12.67 19.98
N TYR A 195 -15.86 -12.67 18.66
CA TYR A 195 -14.81 -12.40 17.67
C TYR A 195 -15.36 -11.56 16.51
N LYS A 196 -14.48 -10.76 15.91
CA LYS A 196 -14.79 -9.85 14.80
C LYS A 196 -14.15 -10.35 13.52
N ALA A 197 -14.95 -10.47 12.46
CA ALA A 197 -14.45 -10.72 11.10
C ALA A 197 -14.21 -9.39 10.37
N ALA A 198 -13.01 -9.20 9.82
CA ALA A 198 -12.64 -8.01 9.06
C ALA A 198 -11.99 -8.40 7.72
N ALA A 199 -12.12 -7.54 6.71
CA ALA A 199 -11.26 -7.66 5.53
C ALA A 199 -9.85 -7.18 5.92
N GLY A 200 -8.88 -8.09 5.89
CA GLY A 200 -7.51 -7.87 6.34
C GLY A 200 -6.50 -7.65 5.21
N GLY A 201 -5.23 -7.81 5.57
CA GLY A 201 -4.06 -7.61 4.69
C GLY A 201 -3.49 -6.18 4.80
N SER A 202 -2.16 -6.08 4.93
CA SER A 202 -1.45 -4.80 5.12
C SER A 202 -1.67 -3.86 3.94
N LEU A 203 -1.51 -4.36 2.71
CA LEU A 203 -1.77 -3.56 1.52
C LEU A 203 -3.25 -3.16 1.42
N SER A 204 -4.19 -4.01 1.83
CA SER A 204 -5.62 -3.69 1.86
C SER A 204 -5.92 -2.50 2.76
N ASN A 205 -5.31 -2.45 3.95
CA ASN A 205 -5.47 -1.32 4.88
C ASN A 205 -4.90 -0.02 4.30
N SER A 206 -3.71 -0.09 3.68
CA SER A 206 -3.09 1.06 3.00
C SER A 206 -3.99 1.63 1.90
N LEU A 207 -4.56 0.77 1.06
CA LEU A 207 -5.44 1.17 -0.04
C LEU A 207 -6.79 1.69 0.46
N VAL A 208 -7.35 1.12 1.53
CA VAL A 208 -8.59 1.60 2.16
C VAL A 208 -8.39 2.98 2.78
N ALA A 209 -7.28 3.21 3.48
CA ALA A 209 -6.95 4.54 4.01
C ALA A 209 -6.77 5.55 2.87
N LEU A 210 -6.05 5.18 1.80
CA LEU A 210 -5.86 6.03 0.63
C LEU A 210 -7.16 6.37 -0.09
N ALA A 211 -8.04 5.38 -0.32
CA ALA A 211 -9.34 5.57 -0.96
C ALA A 211 -10.25 6.47 -0.11
N ARG A 212 -10.19 6.35 1.22
CA ARG A 212 -10.92 7.23 2.15
C ARG A 212 -10.37 8.66 2.18
N LEU A 213 -9.05 8.86 2.11
CA LEU A 213 -8.42 10.19 1.97
C LEU A 213 -8.72 10.83 0.60
N GLY A 214 -8.85 10.01 -0.43
CA GLY A 214 -9.13 10.39 -1.80
C GLY A 214 -10.61 10.40 -2.19
N CYS A 215 -11.56 10.17 -1.28
CA CYS A 215 -12.96 9.92 -1.65
C CYS A 215 -13.71 11.18 -2.12
N LYS A 216 -13.33 12.36 -1.63
CA LYS A 216 -13.93 13.65 -1.99
C LYS A 216 -12.96 14.50 -2.80
N SER A 217 -13.51 15.33 -3.68
CA SER A 217 -12.73 16.20 -4.59
C SER A 217 -12.08 17.43 -3.92
N ILE A 218 -11.85 17.38 -2.59
CA ILE A 218 -11.47 18.52 -1.75
C ILE A 218 -10.04 19.02 -2.06
N SER A 219 -9.13 18.08 -2.35
CA SER A 219 -7.71 18.37 -2.65
C SER A 219 -7.36 18.09 -4.12
N GLY A 220 -8.35 18.05 -5.01
CA GLY A 220 -8.24 17.51 -6.38
C GLY A 220 -9.10 16.26 -6.58
N PRO A 221 -9.11 15.64 -7.78
CA PRO A 221 -10.07 14.60 -8.16
C PRO A 221 -10.15 13.41 -7.20
N ALA A 222 -11.29 12.73 -7.18
CA ALA A 222 -11.46 11.50 -6.41
C ALA A 222 -10.48 10.42 -6.91
N LEU A 223 -9.85 9.69 -5.99
CA LEU A 223 -8.82 8.71 -6.34
C LEU A 223 -9.42 7.35 -6.72
N ASN A 224 -9.03 6.84 -7.88
CA ASN A 224 -9.39 5.51 -8.37
C ASN A 224 -8.41 4.48 -7.80
N VAL A 225 -8.82 3.77 -6.74
CA VAL A 225 -7.99 2.78 -6.04
C VAL A 225 -8.48 1.36 -6.33
N ALA A 226 -7.55 0.46 -6.62
CA ALA A 226 -7.80 -0.94 -6.92
C ALA A 226 -6.82 -1.88 -6.21
N LEU A 227 -7.24 -3.14 -6.04
CA LEU A 227 -6.43 -4.25 -5.55
C LEU A 227 -6.55 -5.45 -6.50
N ALA A 228 -5.41 -5.96 -6.95
CA ALA A 228 -5.26 -7.28 -7.52
C ALA A 228 -4.71 -8.23 -6.43
N GLY A 229 -5.39 -9.35 -6.24
CA GLY A 229 -5.02 -10.40 -5.29
C GLY A 229 -5.74 -11.70 -5.65
N SER A 230 -5.94 -12.59 -4.69
CA SER A 230 -6.68 -13.84 -4.93
C SER A 230 -7.55 -14.24 -3.76
N VAL A 231 -8.82 -14.52 -4.04
CA VAL A 231 -9.83 -15.04 -3.09
C VAL A 231 -10.52 -16.25 -3.69
N GLY A 232 -11.06 -17.12 -2.84
CA GLY A 232 -11.91 -18.22 -3.27
C GLY A 232 -13.29 -17.76 -3.70
N SER A 233 -14.01 -18.60 -4.43
CA SER A 233 -15.45 -18.45 -4.69
C SER A 233 -16.31 -18.86 -3.48
N ASP A 234 -15.85 -18.53 -2.27
CA ASP A 234 -16.48 -18.86 -0.99
C ASP A 234 -17.09 -17.62 -0.32
N PRO A 235 -17.94 -17.77 0.72
CA PRO A 235 -18.57 -16.62 1.38
C PRO A 235 -17.59 -15.60 1.96
N LEU A 236 -16.37 -16.04 2.34
CA LEU A 236 -15.32 -15.17 2.83
C LEU A 236 -14.70 -14.30 1.72
N GLY A 237 -14.57 -14.85 0.51
CA GLY A 237 -14.12 -14.12 -0.67
C GLY A 237 -15.11 -13.05 -1.09
N ASP A 238 -16.41 -13.35 -1.06
CA ASP A 238 -17.46 -12.37 -1.33
C ASP A 238 -17.58 -11.31 -0.22
N PHE A 239 -17.44 -11.70 1.06
CA PHE A 239 -17.34 -10.76 2.18
C PHE A 239 -16.15 -9.79 2.01
N TYR A 240 -14.96 -10.31 1.68
CA TYR A 240 -13.75 -9.53 1.46
C TYR A 240 -13.95 -8.51 0.33
N ARG A 241 -14.46 -8.96 -0.82
CA ARG A 241 -14.78 -8.12 -1.99
C ARG A 241 -15.84 -7.07 -1.69
N ALA A 242 -16.86 -7.39 -0.89
CA ALA A 242 -17.90 -6.45 -0.49
C ALA A 242 -17.35 -5.35 0.45
N LYS A 243 -16.57 -5.72 1.47
CA LYS A 243 -15.95 -4.75 2.40
C LYS A 243 -14.95 -3.82 1.71
N LEU A 244 -14.18 -4.31 0.72
CA LEU A 244 -13.32 -3.47 -0.13
C LEU A 244 -14.13 -2.48 -0.98
N ARG A 245 -15.21 -2.95 -1.62
CA ARG A 245 -16.08 -2.11 -2.46
C ARG A 245 -16.75 -1.00 -1.65
N ARG A 246 -17.25 -1.30 -0.45
CA ARG A 246 -17.79 -0.29 0.51
C ARG A 246 -16.75 0.74 0.94
N ALA A 247 -15.46 0.40 0.88
CA ALA A 247 -14.35 1.31 1.15
C ALA A 247 -13.82 2.02 -0.11
N ASN A 248 -14.53 1.96 -1.24
CA ASN A 248 -14.14 2.51 -2.55
C ASN A 248 -12.83 1.95 -3.12
N VAL A 249 -12.44 0.73 -2.74
CA VAL A 249 -11.34 -0.01 -3.34
C VAL A 249 -11.89 -1.11 -4.25
N ASN A 250 -11.52 -1.07 -5.52
CA ASN A 250 -11.98 -2.04 -6.51
C ASN A 250 -11.13 -3.31 -6.49
N PHE A 251 -11.71 -4.43 -6.04
CA PHE A 251 -11.06 -5.74 -6.13
C PHE A 251 -11.24 -6.31 -7.55
N LEU A 252 -10.16 -6.30 -8.35
CA LEU A 252 -10.23 -6.55 -9.79
C LEU A 252 -10.16 -8.04 -10.17
N SER A 253 -9.57 -8.87 -9.32
CA SER A 253 -9.44 -10.30 -9.59
C SER A 253 -10.78 -11.03 -9.52
N ALA A 254 -11.03 -11.92 -10.46
CA ALA A 254 -12.14 -12.87 -10.37
C ALA A 254 -11.89 -13.86 -9.21
N PRO A 255 -12.91 -14.25 -8.43
CA PRO A 255 -12.77 -15.32 -7.44
C PRO A 255 -12.35 -16.62 -8.12
N LEU A 256 -11.38 -17.33 -7.54
CA LEU A 256 -10.99 -18.63 -8.04
C LEU A 256 -12.04 -19.67 -7.65
N LYS A 257 -12.63 -20.27 -8.68
CA LYS A 257 -13.69 -21.27 -8.56
C LYS A 257 -13.21 -22.47 -7.72
N ASP A 258 -14.04 -22.90 -6.78
CA ASP A 258 -13.78 -24.01 -5.87
C ASP A 258 -12.57 -23.75 -4.93
N GLY A 259 -12.05 -22.52 -4.89
CA GLY A 259 -10.99 -22.06 -3.98
C GLY A 259 -11.50 -21.66 -2.60
N THR A 260 -10.60 -21.60 -1.61
CA THR A 260 -10.88 -21.17 -0.23
C THR A 260 -10.11 -19.89 0.07
N THR A 261 -10.79 -18.84 0.49
CA THR A 261 -10.16 -17.55 0.81
C THR A 261 -9.20 -17.68 1.99
N GLY A 262 -8.07 -16.95 1.89
CA GLY A 262 -7.06 -16.90 2.94
C GLY A 262 -7.60 -16.20 4.20
N THR A 263 -7.09 -16.59 5.36
CA THR A 263 -7.57 -16.07 6.65
C THR A 263 -6.42 -15.92 7.64
N VAL A 264 -6.43 -14.85 8.43
CA VAL A 264 -5.57 -14.71 9.62
C VAL A 264 -6.44 -14.79 10.86
N ILE A 265 -6.15 -15.71 11.78
CA ILE A 265 -6.75 -15.68 13.11
C ILE A 265 -5.83 -14.87 14.01
N VAL A 266 -6.34 -13.82 14.65
CA VAL A 266 -5.60 -12.92 15.54
C VAL A 266 -6.14 -13.11 16.96
N LEU A 267 -5.40 -13.88 17.76
CA LEU A 267 -5.73 -14.16 19.15
C LEU A 267 -4.99 -13.15 20.03
N THR A 268 -5.73 -12.27 20.73
CA THR A 268 -5.16 -11.22 21.57
C THR A 268 -5.38 -11.54 23.04
N THR A 269 -4.30 -11.52 23.83
CA THR A 269 -4.35 -11.75 25.29
C THR A 269 -4.47 -10.43 26.07
N PRO A 270 -4.84 -10.45 27.37
CA PRO A 270 -5.06 -9.22 28.15
C PRO A 270 -3.82 -8.32 28.30
N ASP A 271 -2.61 -8.85 28.11
CA ASP A 271 -1.35 -8.10 28.03
C ASP A 271 -1.05 -7.53 26.63
N ALA A 272 -2.07 -7.47 25.77
CA ALA A 272 -2.04 -6.99 24.38
C ALA A 272 -1.08 -7.74 23.42
N GLN A 273 -0.55 -8.90 23.82
CA GLN A 273 0.21 -9.76 22.91
C GLN A 273 -0.73 -10.42 21.89
N ARG A 274 -0.26 -10.57 20.65
CA ARG A 274 -1.03 -11.08 19.52
C ARG A 274 -0.40 -12.32 18.93
N THR A 275 -1.15 -13.41 18.91
CA THR A 275 -0.74 -14.68 18.28
C THR A 275 -1.50 -14.82 16.97
N MET A 276 -0.78 -14.91 15.85
CA MET A 276 -1.34 -14.84 14.51
C MET A 276 -1.21 -16.17 13.76
N LEU A 277 -2.34 -16.69 13.26
CA LEU A 277 -2.39 -17.95 12.51
C LEU A 277 -2.83 -17.68 11.07
N ALA A 278 -1.88 -17.70 10.15
CA ALA A 278 -2.11 -17.41 8.74
C ALA A 278 -2.39 -18.69 7.94
N TYR A 279 -3.63 -18.87 7.49
CA TYR A 279 -3.96 -19.84 6.45
C TYR A 279 -4.00 -19.12 5.11
N GLN A 280 -3.02 -19.38 4.25
CA GLN A 280 -2.94 -18.72 2.94
C GLN A 280 -4.12 -19.11 2.02
N GLY A 281 -4.52 -20.39 2.04
CA GLY A 281 -5.54 -20.90 1.12
C GLY A 281 -5.23 -20.50 -0.32
N THR A 282 -6.21 -19.89 -0.97
CA THR A 282 -6.13 -19.42 -2.36
C THR A 282 -5.43 -18.06 -2.53
N SER A 283 -5.15 -17.31 -1.44
CA SER A 283 -4.36 -16.07 -1.52
C SER A 283 -2.91 -16.30 -1.99
N SER A 284 -2.44 -17.55 -1.86
CA SER A 284 -1.19 -18.06 -2.44
C SER A 284 -1.09 -17.96 -3.97
N THR A 285 -2.23 -17.89 -4.67
CA THR A 285 -2.28 -18.04 -6.13
C THR A 285 -2.44 -16.67 -6.82
N VAL A 286 -1.33 -15.93 -6.98
CA VAL A 286 -1.31 -14.63 -7.68
C VAL A 286 -0.46 -14.73 -8.96
N ASN A 287 -1.13 -14.78 -10.11
CA ASN A 287 -0.52 -14.99 -11.41
C ASN A 287 -0.45 -13.70 -12.25
N TYR A 288 0.65 -13.52 -12.98
CA TYR A 288 0.71 -12.54 -14.07
C TYR A 288 0.00 -13.07 -15.31
N ASP A 289 -1.07 -12.38 -15.72
CA ASP A 289 -1.87 -12.70 -16.90
C ASP A 289 -2.15 -11.43 -17.76
N PRO A 290 -2.78 -11.57 -18.94
CA PRO A 290 -3.10 -10.41 -19.79
C PRO A 290 -4.10 -9.42 -19.18
N CYS A 291 -4.90 -9.83 -18.20
CA CYS A 291 -5.81 -8.94 -17.49
C CYS A 291 -5.01 -8.02 -16.56
N LEU A 292 -4.15 -8.60 -15.71
CA LEU A 292 -3.26 -7.83 -14.84
C LEU A 292 -2.34 -6.89 -15.63
N ALA A 293 -1.79 -7.35 -16.76
CA ALA A 293 -1.00 -6.52 -17.67
C ALA A 293 -1.80 -5.29 -18.19
N SER A 294 -3.04 -5.52 -18.64
CA SER A 294 -3.94 -4.45 -19.11
C SER A 294 -4.26 -3.43 -18.01
N VAL A 295 -4.46 -3.87 -16.77
CA VAL A 295 -4.68 -2.96 -15.62
C VAL A 295 -3.41 -2.17 -15.29
N ILE A 296 -2.25 -2.83 -15.22
CA ILE A 296 -0.96 -2.17 -14.94
C ILE A 296 -0.69 -1.06 -15.97
N SER A 297 -0.88 -1.32 -17.28
CA SER A 297 -0.70 -0.30 -18.33
C SER A 297 -1.59 0.95 -18.15
N LYS A 298 -2.68 0.84 -17.38
CA LYS A 298 -3.64 1.90 -17.06
C LYS A 298 -3.56 2.35 -15.60
N THR A 299 -2.37 2.36 -15.01
CA THR A 299 -2.15 2.73 -13.60
C THR A 299 -1.18 3.93 -13.48
N ASN A 300 -1.27 4.73 -12.41
CA ASN A 300 -0.24 5.73 -12.04
C ASN A 300 0.83 5.11 -11.14
N ILE A 301 0.42 4.46 -10.04
CA ILE A 301 1.29 3.78 -9.06
C ILE A 301 0.89 2.30 -8.90
N LEU A 302 1.84 1.38 -9.08
CA LEU A 302 1.73 -0.02 -8.70
C LEU A 302 2.37 -0.22 -7.31
N VAL A 303 1.60 -0.64 -6.32
CA VAL A 303 2.10 -0.97 -4.97
C VAL A 303 2.15 -2.48 -4.79
N ILE A 304 3.32 -3.03 -4.45
CA ILE A 304 3.55 -4.48 -4.32
C ILE A 304 3.78 -4.82 -2.84
N GLU A 305 3.03 -5.79 -2.33
CA GLU A 305 3.16 -6.25 -0.94
C GLU A 305 4.31 -7.25 -0.78
N GLY A 306 5.22 -6.98 0.15
CA GLY A 306 6.36 -7.84 0.48
C GLY A 306 5.97 -9.25 0.93
N TYR A 307 4.79 -9.45 1.53
CA TYR A 307 4.27 -10.79 1.85
C TYR A 307 4.07 -11.69 0.62
N LEU A 308 4.02 -11.13 -0.60
CA LEU A 308 3.96 -11.94 -1.81
C LEU A 308 5.26 -12.72 -2.05
N PHE A 309 6.43 -12.29 -1.56
CA PHE A 309 7.69 -13.01 -1.77
C PHE A 309 7.71 -14.39 -1.06
N GLU A 310 6.94 -14.57 0.02
CA GLU A 310 6.80 -15.87 0.71
C GLU A 310 5.99 -16.91 -0.08
N LEU A 311 5.32 -16.52 -1.17
CA LEU A 311 4.35 -17.36 -1.86
C LEU A 311 4.96 -18.11 -3.06
N PRO A 312 4.43 -19.30 -3.42
CA PRO A 312 4.90 -20.01 -4.62
C PRO A 312 4.62 -19.23 -5.91
N ASP A 313 5.62 -19.20 -6.81
CA ASP A 313 5.57 -18.60 -8.16
C ASP A 313 5.28 -17.08 -8.25
N THR A 314 4.87 -16.42 -7.17
CA THR A 314 4.57 -14.99 -7.11
C THR A 314 5.76 -14.09 -7.40
N ILE A 315 7.00 -14.47 -7.05
CA ILE A 315 8.21 -13.71 -7.40
C ILE A 315 8.29 -13.49 -8.92
N LYS A 316 7.95 -14.51 -9.72
CA LYS A 316 7.88 -14.41 -11.20
C LYS A 316 6.74 -13.47 -11.64
N THR A 317 5.61 -13.47 -10.93
CA THR A 317 4.50 -12.53 -11.14
C THR A 317 4.93 -11.09 -10.84
N ILE A 318 5.63 -10.85 -9.73
CA ILE A 318 6.19 -9.56 -9.33
C ILE A 318 7.17 -9.07 -10.39
N SER A 319 8.16 -9.87 -10.79
CA SER A 319 9.13 -9.49 -11.84
C SER A 319 8.44 -9.06 -13.14
N ARG A 320 7.40 -9.80 -13.58
CA ARG A 320 6.64 -9.47 -14.79
C ARG A 320 5.78 -8.21 -14.62
N ALA A 321 5.14 -8.03 -13.46
CA ALA A 321 4.36 -6.85 -13.14
C ALA A 321 5.24 -5.59 -13.12
N CYS A 322 6.43 -5.67 -12.50
CA CYS A 322 7.42 -4.59 -12.49
C CYS A 322 7.95 -4.25 -13.89
N GLN A 323 8.22 -5.26 -14.73
CA GLN A 323 8.60 -5.03 -16.13
C GLN A 323 7.49 -4.33 -16.93
N GLU A 324 6.23 -4.72 -16.74
CA GLU A 324 5.10 -4.11 -17.42
C GLU A 324 4.85 -2.68 -16.92
N ALA A 325 4.96 -2.44 -15.61
CA ALA A 325 4.90 -1.12 -15.01
C ALA A 325 5.97 -0.18 -15.59
N ARG A 326 7.24 -0.61 -15.62
CA ARG A 326 8.36 0.14 -16.22
C ARG A 326 8.14 0.44 -17.71
N ARG A 327 7.59 -0.48 -18.51
CA ARG A 327 7.27 -0.25 -19.94
C ARG A 327 6.23 0.85 -20.15
N ASN A 328 5.28 0.99 -19.23
CA ASN A 328 4.17 1.93 -19.32
C ASN A 328 4.39 3.22 -18.51
N GLY A 329 5.57 3.42 -17.90
CA GLY A 329 5.88 4.60 -17.09
C GLY A 329 5.11 4.67 -15.77
N VAL A 330 4.68 3.51 -15.24
CA VAL A 330 4.01 3.37 -13.95
C VAL A 330 5.05 3.40 -12.84
N LEU A 331 4.81 4.18 -11.79
CA LEU A 331 5.67 4.24 -10.61
C LEU A 331 5.50 2.97 -9.78
N ILE A 332 6.60 2.34 -9.36
CA ILE A 332 6.59 1.10 -8.57
C ILE A 332 6.91 1.40 -7.10
N ALA A 333 5.98 1.07 -6.21
CA ALA A 333 6.15 1.16 -4.78
C ALA A 333 6.14 -0.25 -4.15
N ILE A 334 6.94 -0.48 -3.10
CA ILE A 334 7.03 -1.78 -2.43
C ILE A 334 6.88 -1.59 -0.92
N THR A 335 6.10 -2.45 -0.25
CA THR A 335 6.08 -2.54 1.22
C THR A 335 6.95 -3.69 1.69
N ALA A 336 7.91 -3.42 2.58
CA ALA A 336 8.84 -4.43 3.10
C ALA A 336 8.12 -5.54 3.89
N SER A 337 7.06 -5.18 4.61
CA SER A 337 5.99 -6.03 5.18
C SER A 337 6.37 -6.92 6.38
N ASP A 338 7.51 -7.59 6.36
CA ASP A 338 8.00 -8.42 7.47
C ASP A 338 9.50 -8.75 7.35
N VAL A 339 10.22 -8.69 8.48
CA VAL A 339 11.66 -9.01 8.57
C VAL A 339 11.95 -10.44 8.11
N SER A 340 11.15 -11.42 8.56
CA SER A 340 11.43 -12.83 8.25
C SER A 340 11.13 -13.19 6.79
N CYS A 341 10.26 -12.43 6.11
CA CYS A 341 10.08 -12.52 4.66
C CYS A 341 11.34 -12.04 3.92
N ILE A 342 11.83 -10.85 4.30
CA ILE A 342 13.03 -10.22 3.72
C ILE A 342 14.25 -11.14 3.88
N GLU A 343 14.49 -11.65 5.08
CA GLU A 343 15.64 -12.53 5.36
C GLU A 343 15.59 -13.85 4.58
N ARG A 344 14.39 -14.45 4.41
CA ARG A 344 14.23 -15.73 3.69
C ARG A 344 14.32 -15.59 2.17
N HIS A 345 14.00 -14.41 1.64
CA HIS A 345 13.94 -14.14 0.20
C HIS A 345 14.86 -12.98 -0.21
N TYR A 346 15.96 -12.77 0.53
CA TYR A 346 16.79 -11.57 0.45
C TYR A 346 17.25 -11.24 -0.98
N ASP A 347 17.83 -12.22 -1.69
CA ASP A 347 18.31 -12.03 -3.05
C ASP A 347 17.18 -11.67 -4.04
N ASP A 348 16.01 -12.33 -3.94
CA ASP A 348 14.83 -12.04 -4.76
C ASP A 348 14.27 -10.64 -4.44
N PHE A 349 14.23 -10.28 -3.15
CA PHE A 349 13.76 -8.96 -2.69
C PHE A 349 14.68 -7.85 -3.22
N TRP A 350 16.00 -8.07 -3.19
CA TRP A 350 16.99 -7.14 -3.74
C TRP A 350 16.99 -7.05 -5.26
N GLU A 351 16.79 -8.17 -5.99
CA GLU A 351 16.61 -8.11 -7.44
C GLU A 351 15.42 -7.19 -7.81
N ILE A 352 14.31 -7.27 -7.07
CA ILE A 352 13.16 -6.41 -7.32
C ILE A 352 13.39 -4.96 -6.87
N VAL A 353 13.92 -4.74 -5.67
CA VAL A 353 14.09 -3.38 -5.12
C VAL A 353 15.13 -2.58 -5.89
N GLU A 354 16.34 -3.12 -6.14
CA GLU A 354 17.41 -2.40 -6.82
C GLU A 354 17.05 -2.06 -8.27
N ASN A 355 16.39 -2.97 -8.99
CA ASN A 355 16.14 -2.79 -10.42
C ASN A 355 14.83 -2.07 -10.74
N TYR A 356 13.81 -2.16 -9.88
CA TYR A 356 12.45 -1.72 -10.23
C TYR A 356 11.81 -0.73 -9.25
N ALA A 357 12.16 -0.72 -7.96
CA ALA A 357 11.47 0.14 -7.00
C ALA A 357 11.77 1.63 -7.22
N ASP A 358 10.72 2.44 -7.28
CA ASP A 358 10.79 3.90 -7.25
C ASP A 358 10.51 4.42 -5.82
N VAL A 359 9.69 3.69 -5.05
CA VAL A 359 9.37 3.95 -3.64
C VAL A 359 9.51 2.66 -2.83
N ILE A 360 10.06 2.73 -1.61
CA ILE A 360 10.01 1.64 -0.63
C ILE A 360 9.50 2.11 0.73
N PHE A 361 8.56 1.36 1.30
CA PHE A 361 7.99 1.54 2.63
C PHE A 361 8.50 0.46 3.56
N ALA A 362 9.07 0.85 4.71
CA ALA A 362 9.55 -0.07 5.72
C ALA A 362 9.33 0.48 7.14
N ASN A 363 9.31 -0.39 8.14
CA ASN A 363 9.63 -0.03 9.51
C ASN A 363 11.17 -0.07 9.74
N SER A 364 11.63 0.32 10.93
CA SER A 364 13.07 0.43 11.20
C SER A 364 13.81 -0.91 11.17
N ASP A 365 13.17 -2.01 11.53
CA ASP A 365 13.79 -3.35 11.56
C ASP A 365 13.75 -4.00 10.18
N GLU A 366 12.66 -3.83 9.43
CA GLU A 366 12.58 -4.16 8.00
C GLU A 366 13.66 -3.41 7.20
N ALA A 367 13.85 -2.11 7.46
CA ALA A 367 14.89 -1.32 6.81
C ALA A 367 16.30 -1.80 7.17
N ARG A 368 16.55 -2.27 8.40
CA ARG A 368 17.82 -2.90 8.78
C ARG A 368 18.02 -4.23 8.05
N ALA A 369 16.99 -5.07 8.00
CA ALA A 369 17.03 -6.37 7.31
C ALA A 369 17.36 -6.22 5.82
N LEU A 370 16.71 -5.28 5.13
CA LEU A 370 17.02 -4.94 3.73
C LEU A 370 18.47 -4.47 3.52
N CYS A 371 19.08 -3.83 4.52
CA CYS A 371 20.47 -3.37 4.44
C CYS A 371 21.52 -4.42 4.86
N ASP A 372 21.12 -5.61 5.32
CA ASP A 372 21.97 -6.55 6.10
C ASP A 372 22.67 -5.84 7.28
N PHE A 373 21.93 -4.96 7.97
CA PHE A 373 22.43 -4.17 9.10
C PHE A 373 22.10 -4.83 10.44
N ALA A 374 23.07 -4.80 11.37
CA ALA A 374 22.86 -5.28 12.73
C ALA A 374 21.73 -4.48 13.44
N PRO A 375 20.94 -5.10 14.35
CA PRO A 375 19.80 -4.44 15.03
C PRO A 375 20.10 -3.11 15.74
N LYS A 376 21.36 -2.87 16.11
CA LYS A 376 21.84 -1.64 16.75
C LYS A 376 22.09 -0.48 15.78
N GLU A 377 22.06 -0.72 14.48
CA GLU A 377 22.38 0.31 13.47
C GLU A 377 21.25 1.34 13.38
N SER A 378 21.60 2.60 13.11
CA SER A 378 20.63 3.69 13.24
C SER A 378 19.59 3.66 12.11
N THR A 379 18.34 3.95 12.44
CA THR A 379 17.24 3.98 11.45
C THR A 379 17.52 4.96 10.31
N ILE A 380 18.18 6.09 10.62
CA ILE A 380 18.60 7.07 9.62
C ILE A 380 19.77 6.58 8.75
N SER A 381 20.66 5.71 9.26
CA SER A 381 21.69 5.04 8.45
C SER A 381 21.04 4.15 7.39
N ALA A 382 20.06 3.33 7.78
CA ALA A 382 19.32 2.47 6.86
C ALA A 382 18.56 3.30 5.81
N ALA A 383 17.82 4.34 6.24
CA ALA A 383 17.10 5.23 5.32
C ALA A 383 18.00 5.92 4.29
N ARG A 384 19.23 6.33 4.68
CA ARG A 384 20.24 6.87 3.76
C ARG A 384 20.82 5.81 2.83
N TYR A 385 21.16 4.63 3.36
CA TYR A 385 21.74 3.55 2.57
C TYR A 385 20.79 3.12 1.45
N LEU A 386 19.53 2.86 1.79
CA LEU A 386 18.46 2.52 0.86
C LEU A 386 18.26 3.59 -0.22
N SER A 387 18.42 4.88 0.12
CA SER A 387 18.15 5.99 -0.81
C SER A 387 19.28 6.27 -1.81
N HIS A 388 20.33 5.45 -1.81
CA HIS A 388 21.27 5.33 -2.93
C HIS A 388 20.73 4.43 -4.06
N PHE A 389 19.81 3.51 -3.76
CA PHE A 389 19.24 2.53 -4.69
C PHE A 389 17.82 2.91 -5.09
N VAL A 390 16.98 3.28 -4.12
CA VAL A 390 15.57 3.63 -4.32
C VAL A 390 15.38 5.16 -4.31
N PRO A 391 14.71 5.76 -5.32
CA PRO A 391 14.49 7.21 -5.40
C PRO A 391 13.82 7.85 -4.17
N LEU A 392 12.84 7.18 -3.56
CA LEU A 392 12.18 7.59 -2.32
C LEU A 392 12.11 6.41 -1.34
N VAL A 393 12.70 6.58 -0.17
CA VAL A 393 12.64 5.61 0.93
C VAL A 393 11.80 6.20 2.06
N SER A 394 10.89 5.42 2.63
CA SER A 394 10.07 5.82 3.77
C SER A 394 10.24 4.80 4.90
N VAL A 395 11.00 5.17 5.94
CA VAL A 395 11.25 4.31 7.11
C VAL A 395 10.52 4.85 8.33
N THR A 396 9.58 4.08 8.88
CA THR A 396 8.89 4.38 10.14
C THR A 396 9.67 3.86 11.34
N ASP A 397 9.64 4.58 12.46
CA ASP A 397 10.41 4.25 13.68
C ASP A 397 9.56 4.31 14.96
N GLY A 398 8.27 3.99 14.81
CA GLY A 398 7.27 4.00 15.89
C GLY A 398 7.22 5.35 16.62
N PRO A 399 7.32 5.38 17.97
CA PRO A 399 7.27 6.62 18.75
C PRO A 399 8.48 7.54 18.53
N ARG A 400 9.53 7.09 17.81
CA ARG A 400 10.65 7.96 17.41
C ARG A 400 10.36 8.78 16.15
N GLY A 401 9.21 8.58 15.49
CA GLY A 401 8.85 9.27 14.26
C GLY A 401 9.21 8.46 13.02
N SER A 402 9.79 9.10 12.00
CA SER A 402 10.10 8.47 10.72
C SER A 402 11.18 9.23 9.94
N TYR A 403 11.68 8.62 8.88
CA TYR A 403 12.73 9.15 8.02
C TYR A 403 12.35 8.97 6.55
N ILE A 404 12.44 10.05 5.77
CA ILE A 404 12.25 10.01 4.31
C ILE A 404 13.62 10.16 3.63
N GLY A 405 14.10 9.07 3.03
CA GLY A 405 15.39 8.99 2.35
C GLY A 405 15.29 9.35 0.86
N VAL A 406 16.18 10.22 0.38
CA VAL A 406 16.32 10.59 -1.04
C VAL A 406 17.80 10.85 -1.36
N LYS A 407 18.33 10.21 -2.41
CA LYS A 407 19.67 10.47 -2.99
C LYS A 407 20.84 10.36 -1.97
N GLY A 408 20.79 9.39 -1.06
CA GLY A 408 21.79 9.17 0.00
C GLY A 408 21.61 10.05 1.25
N GLU A 409 20.64 10.97 1.25
CA GLU A 409 20.26 11.74 2.42
C GLU A 409 18.93 11.25 3.01
N ALA A 410 18.60 11.71 4.22
CA ALA A 410 17.36 11.40 4.90
C ALA A 410 16.83 12.58 5.72
N VAL A 411 15.55 12.89 5.56
CA VAL A 411 14.81 13.92 6.29
C VAL A 411 14.11 13.28 7.49
N TYR A 412 14.38 13.77 8.69
CA TYR A 412 13.66 13.35 9.90
C TYR A 412 12.28 14.01 9.98
N ILE A 413 11.27 13.18 10.28
CA ILE A 413 9.87 13.54 10.45
C ILE A 413 9.47 13.21 11.89
N PRO A 414 9.10 14.21 12.71
CA PRO A 414 8.66 13.96 14.07
C PRO A 414 7.34 13.18 14.11
N PRO A 415 7.10 12.35 15.14
CA PRO A 415 5.81 11.69 15.31
C PRO A 415 4.69 12.72 15.56
N SER A 416 3.49 12.44 15.07
CA SER A 416 2.31 13.21 15.48
C SER A 416 1.83 12.73 16.85
N PRO A 417 1.52 13.62 17.81
CA PRO A 417 1.02 13.22 19.12
C PRO A 417 -0.29 12.42 19.03
N CYS A 418 -0.36 11.31 19.76
CA CYS A 418 -1.55 10.50 20.00
C CYS A 418 -1.39 9.76 21.33
N VAL A 419 -2.51 9.29 21.90
CA VAL A 419 -2.51 8.24 22.93
C VAL A 419 -2.68 6.92 22.18
N PRO A 420 -1.77 5.94 22.31
CA PRO A 420 -1.88 4.69 21.58
C PRO A 420 -2.99 3.81 22.15
N VAL A 421 -3.88 3.35 21.27
CA VAL A 421 -4.96 2.39 21.54
C VAL A 421 -4.63 1.07 20.85
N ASP A 422 -4.33 1.11 19.54
CA ASP A 422 -3.91 -0.05 18.75
C ASP A 422 -2.80 0.34 17.78
N THR A 423 -1.65 -0.35 17.78
CA THR A 423 -0.54 -0.04 16.86
C THR A 423 -0.66 -0.74 15.50
N CYS A 424 -1.61 -1.66 15.30
CA CYS A 424 -1.78 -2.35 14.02
C CYS A 424 -2.32 -1.40 12.94
N GLY A 425 -1.80 -1.55 11.72
CA GLY A 425 -2.12 -0.65 10.61
C GLY A 425 -1.40 0.70 10.64
N ALA A 426 -0.58 1.02 11.65
CA ALA A 426 0.15 2.29 11.72
C ALA A 426 1.10 2.50 10.51
N GLY A 427 1.82 1.45 10.10
CA GLY A 427 2.68 1.47 8.91
C GLY A 427 1.86 1.58 7.61
N ASP A 428 0.78 0.79 7.50
CA ASP A 428 -0.16 0.82 6.36
C ASP A 428 -0.74 2.24 6.17
N ALA A 429 -1.17 2.86 7.27
CA ALA A 429 -1.71 4.21 7.33
C ALA A 429 -0.64 5.27 6.96
N TYR A 430 0.59 5.12 7.45
CA TYR A 430 1.70 6.00 7.07
C TYR A 430 1.99 5.92 5.57
N ALA A 431 2.10 4.70 5.01
CA ALA A 431 2.30 4.48 3.58
C ALA A 431 1.17 5.12 2.74
N SER A 432 -0.09 4.98 3.18
CA SER A 432 -1.23 5.63 2.52
C SER A 432 -1.11 7.16 2.47
N GLY A 433 -0.56 7.79 3.52
CA GLY A 433 -0.34 9.24 3.57
C GLY A 433 0.79 9.72 2.64
N ILE A 434 1.87 8.94 2.49
CA ILE A 434 2.92 9.23 1.52
C ILE A 434 2.38 9.09 0.09
N LEU A 435 1.66 7.99 -0.22
CA LEU A 435 1.03 7.77 -1.52
C LEU A 435 0.03 8.90 -1.85
N TYR A 436 -0.78 9.32 -0.88
CA TYR A 436 -1.69 10.45 -1.04
C TYR A 436 -0.93 11.75 -1.34
N GLY A 437 0.15 12.04 -0.60
CA GLY A 437 1.01 13.20 -0.87
C GLY A 437 1.62 13.20 -2.28
N ILE A 438 2.09 12.04 -2.76
CA ILE A 438 2.60 11.87 -4.14
C ILE A 438 1.49 12.16 -5.16
N LEU A 439 0.30 11.56 -5.00
CA LEU A 439 -0.84 11.75 -5.90
C LEU A 439 -1.42 13.16 -5.88
N ARG A 440 -1.23 13.91 -4.78
CA ARG A 440 -1.57 15.33 -4.66
C ARG A 440 -0.41 16.27 -5.04
N GLY A 441 0.70 15.75 -5.56
CA GLY A 441 1.81 16.55 -6.08
C GLY A 441 2.65 17.27 -5.03
N VAL A 442 2.67 16.79 -3.79
CA VAL A 442 3.46 17.39 -2.71
C VAL A 442 4.96 17.26 -3.00
N SER A 443 5.63 18.39 -3.21
CA SER A 443 7.08 18.45 -3.44
C SER A 443 7.91 18.53 -2.16
N ASP A 444 7.34 18.98 -1.04
CA ASP A 444 8.01 19.01 0.26
C ASP A 444 7.92 17.66 0.97
N LEU A 445 9.08 16.98 1.08
CA LEU A 445 9.22 15.73 1.82
C LEU A 445 8.79 15.88 3.29
N LYS A 446 9.01 17.05 3.91
CA LYS A 446 8.67 17.25 5.32
C LYS A 446 7.16 17.36 5.53
N GLY A 447 6.46 18.11 4.69
CA GLY A 447 5.00 18.18 4.64
C GLY A 447 4.37 16.82 4.33
N MET A 448 4.91 16.09 3.35
CA MET A 448 4.46 14.74 2.99
C MET A 448 4.60 13.76 4.18
N GLY A 449 5.76 13.73 4.84
CA GLY A 449 5.97 12.92 6.03
C GLY A 449 5.11 13.35 7.22
N THR A 450 4.91 14.65 7.42
CA THR A 450 4.05 15.16 8.50
C THR A 450 2.59 14.76 8.29
N LEU A 451 2.10 14.74 7.05
CA LEU A 451 0.78 14.22 6.70
C LEU A 451 0.67 12.73 7.02
N ALA A 452 1.64 11.93 6.57
CA ALA A 452 1.70 10.48 6.85
C ALA A 452 1.76 10.18 8.36
N ALA A 453 2.55 10.94 9.12
CA ALA A 453 2.66 10.83 10.58
C ALA A 453 1.33 11.16 11.28
N ARG A 454 0.57 12.16 10.80
CA ARG A 454 -0.78 12.47 11.32
C ARG A 454 -1.77 11.34 11.04
N ILE A 455 -1.80 10.83 9.81
CA ILE A 455 -2.68 9.73 9.41
C ILE A 455 -2.39 8.48 10.25
N ALA A 456 -1.11 8.12 10.42
CA ALA A 456 -0.69 7.01 11.26
C ALA A 456 -1.09 7.21 12.72
N ALA A 457 -0.87 8.40 13.30
CA ALA A 457 -1.26 8.71 14.67
C ALA A 457 -2.79 8.67 14.90
N THR A 458 -3.60 9.02 13.89
CA THR A 458 -5.05 8.86 13.94
C THR A 458 -5.47 7.39 13.98
N VAL A 459 -4.86 6.53 13.16
CA VAL A 459 -5.11 5.08 13.22
C VAL A 459 -4.63 4.48 14.55
N VAL A 460 -3.48 4.93 15.06
CA VAL A 460 -2.94 4.47 16.35
C VAL A 460 -3.84 4.85 17.54
N GLY A 461 -4.62 5.93 17.42
CA GLY A 461 -5.56 6.41 18.45
C GLY A 461 -6.98 5.84 18.37
N GLN A 462 -7.22 4.81 17.55
CA GLN A 462 -8.50 4.09 17.48
C GLN A 462 -8.26 2.57 17.63
N GLN A 463 -9.33 1.80 17.79
CA GLN A 463 -9.27 0.34 17.67
C GLN A 463 -9.24 -0.07 16.18
N GLY A 464 -8.48 -1.12 15.87
CA GLY A 464 -8.42 -1.70 14.53
C GLY A 464 -7.60 -0.91 13.50
N THR A 465 -7.36 -1.54 12.35
CA THR A 465 -6.26 -1.17 11.42
C THR A 465 -6.61 -0.12 10.36
N ARG A 466 -7.87 0.35 10.31
CA ARG A 466 -8.42 1.10 9.17
C ARG A 466 -8.91 2.48 9.58
N LEU A 467 -8.25 3.52 9.06
CA LEU A 467 -8.62 4.93 9.20
C LEU A 467 -10.11 5.15 8.92
N ARG A 468 -10.87 5.64 9.92
CA ARG A 468 -12.32 5.90 9.79
C ARG A 468 -12.63 6.94 8.71
N VAL A 469 -13.80 6.85 8.09
CA VAL A 469 -14.21 7.71 6.96
C VAL A 469 -14.26 9.19 7.37
N GLN A 470 -14.89 9.51 8.51
CA GLN A 470 -14.94 10.88 9.02
C GLN A 470 -13.55 11.47 9.26
N ASP A 471 -12.63 10.68 9.80
CA ASP A 471 -11.28 11.14 10.13
C ASP A 471 -10.44 11.35 8.87
N ALA A 472 -10.59 10.48 7.87
CA ALA A 472 -9.98 10.68 6.55
C ALA A 472 -10.45 11.98 5.87
N ILE A 473 -11.73 12.32 5.98
CA ILE A 473 -12.28 13.59 5.45
C ILE A 473 -11.64 14.78 6.18
N LYS A 474 -11.64 14.79 7.52
CA LYS A 474 -11.03 15.86 8.34
C LYS A 474 -9.53 16.04 8.03
N LEU A 475 -8.81 14.93 7.81
CA LEU A 475 -7.39 14.93 7.45
C LEU A 475 -7.16 15.49 6.03
N ALA A 476 -8.00 15.11 5.06
CA ALA A 476 -7.93 15.64 3.69
C ALA A 476 -8.25 17.14 3.62
N GLU A 477 -9.28 17.61 4.34
CA GLU A 477 -9.62 19.03 4.47
C GLU A 477 -8.49 19.83 5.13
N SER A 478 -7.96 19.32 6.24
CA SER A 478 -6.81 19.90 6.93
C SER A 478 -5.57 19.96 6.02
N PHE A 479 -5.37 18.96 5.17
CA PHE A 479 -4.27 18.95 4.21
C PHE A 479 -4.47 19.99 3.09
N ALA A 480 -5.65 20.06 2.47
CA ALA A 480 -5.97 21.03 1.41
C ALA A 480 -5.71 22.47 1.84
N PHE A 481 -6.21 22.85 3.02
CA PHE A 481 -6.04 24.19 3.59
C PHE A 481 -4.56 24.56 3.82
N ASN A 482 -3.75 23.60 4.26
CA ASN A 482 -2.31 23.80 4.45
C ASN A 482 -1.56 23.94 3.11
N LEU A 483 -2.00 23.22 2.06
CA LEU A 483 -1.42 23.33 0.73
C LEU A 483 -1.67 24.72 0.12
N GLU A 484 -2.93 25.18 0.14
CA GLU A 484 -3.31 26.53 -0.31
C GLU A 484 -2.55 27.63 0.44
N THR A 485 -2.49 27.54 1.77
CA THR A 485 -1.76 28.51 2.61
C THR A 485 -0.26 28.53 2.31
N SER A 486 0.31 27.40 1.91
CA SER A 486 1.73 27.29 1.54
C SER A 486 2.01 27.93 0.17
N THR A 487 1.14 27.70 -0.83
CA THR A 487 1.23 28.33 -2.15
C THR A 487 1.08 29.86 -2.06
N ILE A 488 0.10 30.35 -1.29
CA ILE A 488 -0.08 31.79 -1.07
C ILE A 488 1.17 32.41 -0.43
N ARG A 489 1.85 31.69 0.47
CA ARG A 489 3.09 32.17 1.10
C ARG A 489 4.31 32.15 0.17
N SER A 490 4.38 31.25 -0.81
CA SER A 490 5.44 31.30 -1.82
C SER A 490 5.26 32.49 -2.77
N ASP A 491 4.02 32.78 -3.17
CA ASP A 491 3.71 33.84 -4.13
C ASP A 491 3.89 35.24 -3.53
N VAL A 492 3.60 35.42 -2.24
CA VAL A 492 3.87 36.67 -1.50
C VAL A 492 5.38 36.88 -1.23
N GLY A 493 6.21 35.86 -1.46
CA GLY A 493 7.67 35.91 -1.26
C GLY A 493 8.48 36.44 -2.45
N SER A 494 7.89 36.61 -3.64
CA SER A 494 8.61 37.01 -4.86
C SER A 494 8.54 38.49 -5.23
N ASP A 495 7.62 39.27 -4.64
CA ASP A 495 7.49 40.70 -4.94
C ASP A 495 8.19 41.59 -3.91
N HIS A 496 9.05 42.48 -4.43
CA HIS A 496 9.82 43.52 -3.74
C HIS A 496 11.04 43.09 -2.90
N ILE A 497 12.21 42.99 -3.55
CA ILE A 497 13.21 44.07 -3.44
C ILE A 497 13.79 44.38 -4.84
N SER A 498 13.40 45.53 -5.39
CA SER A 498 14.19 46.29 -6.36
C SER A 498 14.22 47.75 -5.89
N SER A 499 15.30 48.46 -6.25
CA SER A 499 15.67 49.81 -5.80
C SER A 499 15.94 49.98 -4.29
N LEU A 500 17.21 49.89 -3.90
CA LEU A 500 18.08 51.08 -3.80
C LEU A 500 19.57 50.69 -3.85
#